data_AF-A0A926ZTU0-F1
#
_entry.id   AF-A0A926ZTU0-F1
#
_cell.length_a   1.000
_cell.length_b   1.000
_cell.length_c   1.000
_cell.angle_alpha   90.00
_cell.angle_beta   90.00
_cell.angle_gamma   90.00
#
_symmetry.space_group_name_H-M   'P 1'
#
loop_
_entity.id
_entity.type
_entity.pdbx_description
1 polymer ?
#
loop_
_entity_poly.entity_id
_entity_poly.type
_entity_poly.pdbx_seq_one_letter_code
_entity_poly.pdbx_strand_id
1 'polypeptide(L)'
;MNAAKTGMGKNYYPWNIQALVEWLRAEMARDKAVKGTVTGLDISPDTIEDWMVSRSIDITLDQIQAIAHYRRWSIEQTTQWLGIKPAHFKELVS
;
A
#
# COMPACT_ATOMS: atom_id res chain seq x y z
N MET A 1 29.66 9.07 26.50
CA MET A 1 28.31 8.90 27.07
C MET A 1 27.51 10.13 26.70
N ASN A 2 26.45 9.98 25.91
CA ASN A 2 25.36 10.95 25.84
C ASN A 2 24.12 10.24 25.33
N ALA A 3 23.19 10.01 26.26
CA ALA A 3 21.83 9.58 25.96
C ALA A 3 21.08 10.77 25.35
N ALA A 4 20.37 10.54 24.25
CA ALA A 4 19.36 11.49 23.76
C ALA A 4 18.12 10.72 23.30
N LYS A 5 17.10 10.80 24.15
CA LYS A 5 15.66 10.89 23.86
C LYS A 5 15.04 9.81 22.97
N THR A 6 14.40 8.88 23.67
CA THR A 6 13.08 8.32 23.34
C THR A 6 12.18 9.30 22.58
N GLY A 7 12.04 9.07 21.27
CA GLY A 7 10.87 9.47 20.51
C GLY A 7 9.94 8.27 20.38
N MET A 8 8.89 8.22 21.21
CA MET A 8 7.64 7.53 20.84
C MET A 8 7.05 8.31 19.66
N GLY A 9 7.54 8.05 18.45
CA GLY A 9 6.99 8.57 17.22
C GLY A 9 6.36 7.40 16.49
N LYS A 10 5.03 7.44 16.33
CA LYS A 10 4.18 6.60 15.46
C LYS A 10 5.02 5.68 14.58
N ASN A 11 4.87 4.37 14.73
CA ASN A 11 5.56 3.41 13.87
C ASN A 11 5.10 3.60 12.41
N TYR A 12 5.69 4.56 11.71
CA TYR A 12 5.57 4.73 10.27
C TYR A 12 6.44 3.64 9.67
N TYR A 13 5.84 2.48 9.44
CA TYR A 13 6.48 1.47 8.63
C TYR A 13 6.56 2.03 7.21
N PRO A 14 7.76 2.07 6.59
CA PRO A 14 7.85 2.44 5.20
C PRO A 14 7.19 1.30 4.41
N TRP A 15 5.90 1.47 4.11
CA TRP A 15 5.24 0.77 3.03
C TRP A 15 6.17 0.86 1.82
N ASN A 16 6.30 -0.19 1.01
CA ASN A 16 6.98 -0.07 -0.27
C ASN A 16 6.06 0.67 -1.25
N ILE A 17 5.81 1.95 -0.94
CA ILE A 17 4.97 2.89 -1.71
C ILE A 17 5.48 2.94 -3.14
N GLN A 18 6.80 2.86 -3.32
CA GLN A 18 7.42 2.82 -4.63
C GLN A 18 6.92 1.63 -5.46
N ALA A 19 6.97 0.40 -4.92
CA ALA A 19 6.47 -0.78 -5.62
C ALA A 19 4.98 -0.69 -5.94
N LEU A 20 4.16 -0.13 -5.03
CA LEU A 20 2.74 0.08 -5.26
C LEU A 20 2.50 1.09 -6.40
N VAL A 21 3.16 2.24 -6.36
CA VAL A 21 3.01 3.32 -7.35
C VAL A 21 3.53 2.87 -8.72
N GLU A 22 4.67 2.17 -8.77
CA GLU A 22 5.20 1.62 -10.02
C GLU A 22 4.25 0.60 -10.64
N TRP A 23 3.67 -0.28 -9.83
CA TRP A 23 2.66 -1.23 -10.29
C TRP A 23 1.39 -0.53 -10.78
N LEU A 24 0.84 0.43 -10.03
CA LEU A 24 -0.35 1.18 -10.44
C LEU A 24 -0.13 1.92 -11.77
N ARG A 25 1.03 2.57 -11.94
CA ARG A 25 1.39 3.22 -13.21
C ARG A 25 1.43 2.24 -14.38
N ALA A 26 1.99 1.05 -14.16
CA ALA A 26 2.02 0.01 -15.20
C ALA A 26 0.61 -0.49 -15.54
N GLU A 27 -0.26 -0.68 -14.55
CA GLU A 27 -1.64 -1.13 -14.76
C GLU A 27 -2.47 -0.07 -15.48
N MET A 28 -2.40 1.21 -15.08
CA MET A 28 -3.08 2.31 -15.78
C MET A 28 -2.62 2.43 -17.24
N ALA A 29 -1.33 2.25 -17.50
CA ALA A 29 -0.78 2.26 -18.85
C ALA A 29 -1.29 1.07 -19.70
N ARG A 30 -1.44 -0.11 -19.10
CA ARG A 30 -1.97 -1.31 -19.76
C ARG A 30 -3.46 -1.20 -20.09
N ASP A 31 -4.24 -0.69 -19.14
CA ASP A 31 -5.70 -0.61 -19.24
C ASP A 31 -6.17 0.62 -20.04
N LYS A 32 -5.23 1.45 -20.54
CA LYS A 32 -5.49 2.80 -21.08
C LYS A 32 -6.34 3.65 -20.14
N ALA A 33 -6.27 3.35 -18.85
CA ALA A 33 -7.14 3.96 -17.88
C ALA A 33 -6.69 5.40 -17.64
N VAL A 34 -7.65 6.31 -17.69
CA VAL A 34 -7.42 7.75 -17.56
C VAL A 34 -7.64 8.12 -16.10
N LYS A 35 -6.67 8.81 -15.49
CA LYS A 35 -6.77 9.43 -14.14
C LYS A 35 -7.01 8.44 -12.99
N GLY A 36 -5.97 7.73 -12.55
CA GLY A 36 -6.02 6.98 -11.28
C GLY A 36 -7.02 5.84 -11.23
N THR A 37 -7.62 5.43 -12.34
CA THR A 37 -8.58 4.34 -12.37
C THR A 37 -7.87 3.07 -12.81
N VAL A 38 -8.10 1.94 -12.16
CA VAL A 38 -7.67 0.62 -12.63
C VAL A 38 -8.92 -0.25 -12.67
N THR A 39 -9.35 -0.67 -13.86
CA THR A 39 -10.62 -1.38 -14.00
C THR A 39 -10.56 -2.71 -13.26
N GLY A 40 -11.47 -2.93 -12.31
CA GLY A 40 -11.52 -4.15 -11.49
C GLY A 40 -10.70 -4.09 -10.20
N LEU A 41 -9.95 -3.00 -9.95
CA LEU A 41 -9.42 -2.70 -8.63
C LEU A 41 -10.51 -1.95 -7.84
N ASP A 42 -11.04 -2.59 -6.81
CA ASP A 42 -12.13 -2.03 -5.98
C ASP A 42 -11.58 -0.99 -4.97
N ILE A 43 -10.95 0.06 -5.51
CA ILE A 43 -10.38 1.18 -4.76
C ILE A 43 -10.79 2.47 -5.48
N SER A 44 -11.17 3.49 -4.70
CA SER A 44 -11.57 4.79 -5.25
C SER A 44 -10.43 5.40 -6.08
N PRO A 45 -10.73 5.99 -7.26
CA PRO A 45 -9.75 6.74 -8.04
C PRO A 45 -9.06 7.84 -7.23
N ASP A 46 -9.77 8.54 -6.34
CA ASP A 46 -9.18 9.58 -5.47
C ASP A 46 -8.09 8.99 -4.55
N THR A 47 -8.30 7.78 -4.03
CA THR A 47 -7.32 7.07 -3.21
C THR A 47 -6.09 6.69 -4.02
N ILE A 48 -6.29 6.21 -5.25
CA ILE A 48 -5.18 5.86 -6.16
C ILE A 48 -4.40 7.12 -6.55
N GLU A 49 -5.08 8.23 -6.81
CA GLU A 49 -4.45 9.53 -7.07
C GLU A 49 -3.65 10.03 -5.85
N ASP A 50 -4.22 9.94 -4.65
CA ASP A 50 -3.50 10.25 -3.40
C ASP A 50 -2.22 9.41 -3.29
N TRP A 51 -2.32 8.12 -3.59
CA TRP A 51 -1.15 7.24 -3.55
C TRP A 51 -0.07 7.58 -4.56
N MET A 52 -0.45 8.10 -5.72
CA MET A 52 0.51 8.52 -6.74
C MET A 52 1.28 9.80 -6.37
N VAL A 53 0.68 10.68 -5.57
CA VAL A 53 1.25 12.00 -5.23
C VAL A 53 1.85 12.04 -3.83
N SER A 54 1.38 11.18 -2.93
CA SER A 54 1.80 11.17 -1.54
C SER A 54 3.13 10.43 -1.34
N ARG A 55 3.99 10.97 -0.47
CA ARG A 55 5.23 10.32 -0.02
C ARG A 55 5.01 9.40 1.18
N SER A 56 3.81 9.41 1.74
CA SER A 56 3.40 8.61 2.88
C SER A 56 1.93 8.25 2.72
N ILE A 57 1.66 6.99 2.38
CA ILE A 57 0.31 6.47 2.25
C ILE A 57 0.00 5.57 3.42
N ASP A 58 -1.19 5.74 3.99
CA ASP A 58 -1.78 4.77 4.89
C ASP A 58 -2.67 3.86 4.04
N ILE A 59 -2.33 2.56 3.98
CA ILE A 59 -3.11 1.56 3.26
C ILE A 59 -3.93 0.77 4.27
N THR A 60 -5.24 0.69 4.08
CA THR A 60 -6.14 -0.08 4.93
C THR A 60 -6.12 -1.58 4.58
N LEU A 61 -6.62 -2.43 5.49
CA LEU A 61 -6.75 -3.86 5.22
C LEU A 61 -7.67 -4.13 4.02
N ASP A 62 -8.79 -3.40 3.90
CA ASP A 62 -9.70 -3.52 2.75
C ASP A 62 -8.99 -3.24 1.42
N GLN A 63 -8.10 -2.24 1.40
CA GLN A 63 -7.30 -1.91 0.21
C GLN A 63 -6.26 -3.00 -0.09
N ILE A 64 -5.63 -3.59 0.93
CA ILE A 64 -4.76 -4.75 0.76
C ILE A 64 -5.56 -5.94 0.20
N GLN A 65 -6.78 -6.17 0.68
CA GLN A 65 -7.67 -7.21 0.19
C GLN A 65 -8.09 -6.96 -1.26
N ALA A 66 -8.42 -5.73 -1.63
CA ALA A 66 -8.74 -5.35 -3.01
C ALA A 66 -7.55 -5.61 -3.95
N ILE A 67 -6.34 -5.23 -3.56
CA ILE A 67 -5.10 -5.52 -4.32
C ILE A 67 -4.86 -7.03 -4.41
N ALA A 68 -5.01 -7.76 -3.30
CA ALA A 68 -4.83 -9.20 -3.26
C ALA A 68 -5.82 -9.92 -4.19
N HIS A 69 -7.09 -9.51 -4.15
CA HIS A 69 -8.13 -10.04 -5.02
C HIS A 69 -7.84 -9.76 -6.50
N TYR A 70 -7.50 -8.52 -6.84
CA TYR A 70 -7.14 -8.13 -8.20
C TYR A 70 -5.95 -8.94 -8.74
N ARG A 71 -4.92 -9.15 -7.92
CA ARG A 71 -3.70 -9.89 -8.29
C ARG A 71 -3.84 -11.41 -8.16
N ARG A 72 -4.96 -11.91 -7.64
CA ARG A 72 -5.17 -13.32 -7.25
C ARG A 72 -4.09 -13.84 -6.30
N TRP A 73 -3.69 -12.99 -5.36
CA TRP A 73 -2.68 -13.27 -4.34
C TRP A 73 -3.34 -13.47 -2.98
N SER A 74 -2.64 -14.14 -2.06
CA SER A 74 -3.04 -14.10 -0.65
C SER A 74 -2.73 -12.73 -0.03
N ILE A 75 -3.45 -12.39 1.04
CA ILE A 75 -3.17 -11.16 1.80
C ILE A 75 -1.71 -11.17 2.28
N GLU A 76 -1.19 -12.32 2.71
CA GLU A 76 0.21 -12.48 3.12
C GLU A 76 1.18 -12.14 1.96
N GLN A 77 0.96 -12.67 0.76
CA GLN A 77 1.79 -12.37 -0.41
C GLN A 77 1.76 -10.88 -0.77
N THR A 78 0.58 -10.26 -0.72
CA THR A 78 0.43 -8.82 -0.96
C THR A 78 1.18 -8.01 0.11
N THR A 79 1.08 -8.40 1.38
CA THR A 79 1.78 -7.71 2.48
C THR A 79 3.29 -7.87 2.36
N GLN A 80 3.80 -9.05 2.02
CA GLN A 80 5.22 -9.28 1.78
C GLN A 80 5.74 -8.45 0.60
N TRP A 81 4.99 -8.39 -0.49
CA TRP A 81 5.33 -7.57 -1.66
C TRP A 81 5.37 -6.07 -1.32
N LEU A 82 4.42 -5.60 -0.51
CA LEU A 82 4.41 -4.22 0.02
C LEU A 82 5.49 -3.99 1.09
N GLY A 83 6.30 -4.99 1.43
CA GLY A 83 7.34 -4.89 2.45
C GLY A 83 6.80 -4.76 3.88
N ILE A 84 5.53 -5.13 4.11
CA ILE A 84 4.87 -5.07 5.41
C ILE A 84 5.45 -6.19 6.28
N LYS A 85 6.02 -5.82 7.43
CA LYS A 85 6.55 -6.81 8.36
C LYS A 85 5.40 -7.62 8.99
N PRO A 86 5.58 -8.93 9.21
CA PRO A 86 4.54 -9.82 9.77
C PRO A 86 3.96 -9.38 11.12
N ALA A 87 4.71 -8.59 11.90
CA ALA A 87 4.25 -8.06 13.18
C ALA A 87 3.04 -7.11 13.02
N HIS A 88 3.02 -6.27 11.98
CA HIS A 88 1.92 -5.33 11.72
C HIS A 88 0.75 -5.99 11.05
N PHE A 89 1.01 -7.10 10.34
CA PHE A 89 -0.06 -7.93 9.81
C PHE A 89 -0.92 -8.48 10.95
N LYS A 90 -0.32 -9.05 12.01
CA LYS A 90 -1.08 -9.53 13.17
C LYS A 90 -1.89 -8.44 13.88
N GLU A 91 -1.43 -7.20 13.87
CA GLU A 91 -2.18 -6.05 14.41
C GLU A 91 -3.34 -5.61 13.50
N LEU A 92 -3.25 -5.88 12.19
CA LEU A 92 -4.28 -5.53 11.20
C LEU A 92 -5.40 -6.58 11.11
N VAL A 93 -5.10 -7.87 11.33
CA VAL A 93 -6.08 -8.96 11.25
C VAL A 93 -6.59 -9.47 12.61
N SER A 94 -6.17 -8.88 13.74
CA SER A 94 -6.66 -9.24 15.08
C SER A 94 -7.77 -8.31 15.55
#